data_AF-A0A1C4WX61-F1
#
_entry.id   AF-A0A1C4WX61-F1
#
_cell.length_a   1.000
_cell.length_b   1.000
_cell.length_c   1.000
_cell.angle_alpha   90.00
_cell.angle_beta   90.00
_cell.angle_gamma   90.00
#
_symmetry.space_group_name_H-M   'P 1'
#
loop_
_entity.id
_entity.type
_entity.pdbx_description
1 polymer ?
#
loop_
_entity_poly.entity_id
_entity_poly.type
_entity_poly.pdbx_seq_one_letter_code
_entity_poly.pdbx_strand_id
1 'polypeptide(L)'
;MTTASPPRARRALAVLAAGTLLVLAPGAPATAEPSGPDRSADVSVLDPGWTPDPVAEGVPRPPSRDVKKVKEEQRRERSAGATAADLAGYARDGHLPRSLPVAAQPTNAQPAPLVDPGLHDAQGVRMFSFLGKVWDHPVAQAQWGLSNLAAYRINRDQRFLDRAIANAQRNVDRRVESRGAWFYPYDFDLTRCAGRPVLRAPWYSGMAQGQLLSLFVGLAELTGDAKWRTAADNTFLSLTLPASTTAPWASWVDPNGFLWLEEYPVTAGTTGERVLNGHIFALYGVYDYWRLTADDRAVALFDGAASTVRRYVPTHFRVTRWASNYSMGCAQPHLKYHQIHTAQNLKLYEMTWSATFATYAYLLRSDYPAPAVSGTISFSAGTHVGYKFSSSGAITGQKTLKLTRASGALTNLRTRVLGRGIYYQITNGGLAGYLVPEAYGQRILLGKAVEHRYQPTRTLSFQPGTYTGYAYDSKGTVTGSKKLTFSAASIAPLGATAWVNGRLSYQVTAGAYLGYWLPHTTGLAFT
;
A
#
# COMPACT_ATOMS: atom_id res chain seq x y z
N MET A 1 53.64 63.28 -9.46
CA MET A 1 54.71 62.35 -9.04
C MET A 1 54.21 60.93 -9.32
N THR A 2 54.34 60.47 -10.56
CA THR A 2 55.32 59.44 -11.05
C THR A 2 55.05 58.05 -10.45
N THR A 3 54.21 57.21 -11.06
CA THR A 3 54.47 56.22 -12.15
C THR A 3 55.31 54.99 -11.77
N ALA A 4 54.77 53.83 -12.17
CA ALA A 4 55.42 52.58 -12.62
C ALA A 4 55.61 51.40 -11.64
N SER A 5 54.88 50.31 -11.93
CA SER A 5 55.27 48.89 -11.71
C SER A 5 56.23 48.42 -12.81
N PRO A 6 56.72 47.14 -12.91
CA PRO A 6 56.61 45.92 -12.07
C PRO A 6 58.00 45.23 -11.82
N PRO A 7 58.14 43.94 -11.39
CA PRO A 7 58.13 42.82 -12.36
C PRO A 7 57.73 41.38 -11.86
N ARG A 8 57.22 40.60 -12.83
CA ARG A 8 57.38 39.17 -13.18
C ARG A 8 57.53 38.06 -12.11
N ALA A 9 56.64 37.07 -12.23
CA ALA A 9 56.71 35.73 -11.63
C ALA A 9 57.16 34.67 -12.65
N ARG A 10 57.92 33.64 -12.20
CA ARG A 10 57.75 32.21 -12.55
C ARG A 10 58.64 31.26 -11.72
N ARG A 11 57.96 30.36 -11.00
CA ARG A 11 58.18 28.92 -10.72
C ARG A 11 59.54 28.40 -10.21
N ALA A 12 59.50 27.70 -9.06
CA ALA A 12 59.97 26.32 -8.91
C ALA A 12 59.35 25.63 -7.67
N LEU A 13 59.14 24.32 -7.78
CA LEU A 13 58.47 23.40 -6.85
C LEU A 13 59.24 23.20 -5.53
N ALA A 14 58.50 22.98 -4.43
CA ALA A 14 58.90 22.05 -3.38
C ALA A 14 57.67 21.33 -2.82
N VAL A 15 57.80 20.01 -2.74
CA VAL A 15 56.82 19.01 -2.30
C VAL A 15 56.57 19.15 -0.80
N LEU A 16 55.30 19.14 -0.38
CA LEU A 16 54.92 18.86 1.00
C LEU A 16 53.71 17.92 1.02
N ALA A 17 53.95 16.76 1.62
CA ALA A 17 52.98 15.72 1.90
C ALA A 17 51.91 16.26 2.88
N ALA A 18 50.66 16.30 2.44
CA ALA A 18 49.52 16.52 3.31
C ALA A 18 48.96 15.16 3.75
N GLY A 19 49.23 14.79 4.99
CA GLY A 19 48.60 13.66 5.66
C GLY A 19 47.10 13.89 5.77
N THR A 20 46.34 12.91 5.29
CA THR A 20 44.88 12.87 5.34
C THR A 20 44.44 12.69 6.79
N LEU A 21 43.93 13.76 7.41
CA LEU A 21 43.13 13.66 8.62
C LEU A 21 41.80 12.98 8.25
N LEU A 22 41.64 11.72 8.66
CA LEU A 22 40.36 11.02 8.69
C LEU A 22 39.42 11.80 9.62
N VAL A 23 38.53 12.60 9.03
CA VAL A 23 37.31 13.03 9.71
C VAL A 23 36.36 11.84 9.67
N LEU A 24 36.33 11.08 10.78
CA LEU A 24 35.31 10.07 11.03
C LEU A 24 33.94 10.75 10.99
N ALA A 25 33.18 10.50 9.93
CA ALA A 25 31.77 10.83 9.89
C ALA A 25 31.07 10.13 11.07
N PRO A 26 30.17 10.80 11.82
CA PRO A 26 29.39 10.13 12.85
C PRO A 26 28.57 9.03 12.18
N GLY A 27 28.82 7.78 12.59
CA GLY A 27 28.11 6.61 12.11
C GLY A 27 26.60 6.81 12.24
N ALA A 28 25.86 6.39 11.21
CA ALA A 28 24.41 6.39 11.22
C ALA A 28 23.89 5.70 12.49
N PRO A 29 22.96 6.31 13.25
CA PRO A 29 22.37 5.65 14.40
C PRO A 29 21.64 4.40 13.90
N ALA A 30 21.96 3.25 14.50
CA ALA A 30 21.26 1.99 14.24
C ALA A 30 19.75 2.19 14.41
N THR A 31 19.00 2.00 13.33
CA THR A 31 17.55 1.91 13.36
C THR A 31 17.17 0.68 14.18
N ALA A 32 16.54 0.87 15.34
CA ALA A 32 15.92 -0.25 16.03
C ALA A 32 14.84 -0.84 15.12
N GLU A 33 15.02 -2.10 14.74
CA GLU A 33 13.99 -2.88 14.05
C GLU A 33 12.71 -2.90 14.90
N PRO A 34 11.51 -2.89 14.28
CA PRO A 34 10.26 -3.08 14.99
C PRO A 34 10.32 -4.33 15.88
N SER A 35 9.91 -4.22 17.14
CA SER A 35 9.85 -5.37 18.04
C SER A 35 8.65 -6.26 17.70
N GLY A 36 8.92 -7.31 16.93
CA GLY A 36 7.98 -8.26 16.37
C GLY A 36 8.74 -9.10 15.35
N PRO A 37 8.53 -10.41 15.13
CA PRO A 37 8.98 -10.97 13.89
C PRO A 37 8.14 -10.28 12.81
N ASP A 38 8.76 -9.41 12.01
CA ASP A 38 8.36 -9.39 10.63
C ASP A 38 8.69 -10.80 10.13
N ARG A 39 7.68 -11.67 10.03
CA ARG A 39 7.88 -12.99 9.39
C ARG A 39 8.04 -12.86 7.88
N SER A 40 8.09 -11.62 7.42
CA SER A 40 8.29 -11.24 6.06
C SER A 40 9.56 -10.41 5.90
N ALA A 41 10.38 -10.91 4.99
CA ALA A 41 11.31 -10.10 4.27
C ALA A 41 10.51 -9.09 3.39
N ASP A 42 11.07 -7.90 3.26
CA ASP A 42 10.47 -6.61 2.92
C ASP A 42 9.84 -6.47 1.48
N VAL A 43 8.51 -6.55 1.30
CA VAL A 43 7.84 -6.30 -0.03
C VAL A 43 6.38 -5.82 0.17
N SER A 44 5.76 -4.88 -0.55
CA SER A 44 6.13 -3.83 -1.52
C SER A 44 5.04 -2.74 -1.36
N VAL A 45 5.41 -1.54 -0.89
CA VAL A 45 4.63 -0.29 -1.04
C VAL A 45 5.50 0.62 -1.88
N LEU A 46 4.91 1.60 -2.57
CA LEU A 46 5.63 2.69 -3.23
C LEU A 46 6.48 3.45 -2.20
N ASP A 47 7.70 2.97 -2.03
CA ASP A 47 8.85 3.70 -1.53
C ASP A 47 9.49 4.39 -2.75
N PRO A 48 9.70 5.72 -2.75
CA PRO A 48 10.46 6.40 -3.82
C PRO A 48 11.92 5.92 -3.97
N GLY A 49 12.42 5.04 -3.09
CA GLY A 49 13.71 4.36 -3.20
C GLY A 49 13.60 2.85 -3.46
N TRP A 50 12.97 2.43 -4.56
CA TRP A 50 12.74 1.01 -4.88
C TRP A 50 14.03 0.19 -5.04
N THR A 51 14.23 -0.78 -4.15
CA THR A 51 14.94 -2.05 -4.41
C THR A 51 13.94 -3.21 -4.29
N PRO A 52 13.71 -4.04 -5.33
CA PRO A 52 13.24 -5.41 -5.11
C PRO A 52 14.48 -6.18 -4.58
N ASP A 53 14.43 -6.98 -3.54
CA ASP A 53 13.43 -7.94 -3.08
C ASP A 53 13.73 -8.16 -1.57
N PRO A 54 12.80 -8.68 -0.74
CA PRO A 54 12.87 -10.12 -0.54
C PRO A 54 11.50 -10.78 -0.31
N VAL A 55 11.17 -11.69 -1.21
CA VAL A 55 10.49 -12.96 -0.95
C VAL A 55 10.16 -13.22 0.53
N ALA A 56 8.90 -13.07 0.90
CA ALA A 56 8.37 -13.75 2.05
C ALA A 56 7.07 -14.41 1.68
N GLU A 57 6.97 -15.68 2.06
CA GLU A 57 6.12 -16.68 1.42
C GLU A 57 6.72 -17.24 0.13
N GLY A 58 7.97 -17.72 0.16
CA GLY A 58 8.40 -18.82 -0.71
C GLY A 58 9.33 -18.46 -1.86
N VAL A 59 10.43 -19.21 -1.97
CA VAL A 59 11.52 -19.00 -2.93
C VAL A 59 11.06 -19.38 -4.35
N PRO A 60 10.94 -18.43 -5.29
CA PRO A 60 10.77 -18.79 -6.68
C PRO A 60 11.97 -19.58 -7.21
N ARG A 61 11.82 -20.33 -8.30
CA ARG A 61 12.80 -21.27 -8.88
C ARG A 61 12.84 -21.10 -10.40
N PRO A 62 13.92 -21.52 -11.08
CA PRO A 62 13.90 -21.61 -12.53
C PRO A 62 12.74 -22.53 -12.97
N PRO A 63 12.18 -22.31 -14.18
CA PRO A 63 11.08 -23.11 -14.67
C PRO A 63 11.45 -24.60 -14.70
N SER A 64 10.62 -25.44 -14.09
CA SER A 64 10.82 -26.90 -14.05
C SER A 64 10.32 -27.66 -15.28
N ARG A 65 9.75 -26.96 -16.26
CA ARG A 65 9.16 -27.53 -17.48
C ARG A 65 9.38 -26.64 -18.70
N ASP A 66 9.13 -27.19 -19.89
CA ASP A 66 9.18 -26.44 -21.15
C ASP A 66 8.03 -25.43 -21.22
N VAL A 67 8.34 -24.19 -20.83
CA VAL A 67 7.38 -23.07 -20.81
C VAL A 67 6.82 -22.80 -22.19
N LYS A 68 7.63 -22.93 -23.26
CA LYS A 68 7.19 -22.64 -24.63
C LYS A 68 6.13 -23.63 -25.06
N LYS A 69 6.39 -24.93 -24.88
CA LYS A 69 5.45 -26.01 -25.17
C LYS A 69 4.13 -25.84 -24.41
N VAL A 70 4.18 -25.54 -23.11
CA VAL A 70 2.96 -25.35 -22.30
C VAL A 70 2.14 -24.15 -22.80
N LYS A 71 2.78 -23.02 -23.16
CA LYS A 71 2.07 -21.87 -23.74
C LYS A 71 1.42 -22.22 -25.08
N GLU A 72 2.07 -23.05 -25.90
CA GLU A 72 1.49 -23.53 -27.17
C GLU A 72 0.27 -24.42 -26.94
N GLU A 73 0.30 -25.31 -25.96
CA GLU A 73 -0.84 -26.13 -25.55
C GLU A 73 -2.03 -25.29 -25.06
N GLN A 74 -1.77 -24.31 -24.19
CA GLN A 74 -2.79 -23.38 -23.67
C GLN A 74 -3.45 -22.53 -24.77
N ARG A 75 -2.72 -22.23 -25.86
CA ARG A 75 -3.27 -21.53 -27.04
C ARG A 75 -4.16 -22.42 -27.89
N ARG A 76 -3.95 -23.74 -27.93
CA ARG A 76 -4.78 -24.67 -28.72
C ARG A 76 -6.19 -24.80 -28.20
N GLU A 77 -6.42 -24.54 -26.91
CA GLU A 77 -7.76 -24.50 -26.31
C GLU A 77 -8.66 -23.40 -26.91
N ARG A 78 -8.09 -22.44 -27.66
CA ARG A 78 -8.82 -21.48 -28.50
C ARG A 78 -9.72 -22.17 -29.55
N SER A 79 -9.32 -23.33 -30.06
CA SER A 79 -9.93 -23.93 -31.26
C SER A 79 -11.08 -24.88 -30.96
N ALA A 80 -11.26 -25.31 -29.72
CA ALA A 80 -12.25 -26.32 -29.34
C ALA A 80 -13.55 -25.68 -28.80
N GLY A 81 -14.17 -24.79 -29.59
CA GLY A 81 -15.61 -24.46 -29.55
C GLY A 81 -16.29 -24.01 -28.24
N ALA A 82 -15.59 -23.93 -27.10
CA ALA A 82 -16.21 -23.55 -25.84
C ALA A 82 -16.20 -22.03 -25.71
N THR A 83 -17.33 -21.38 -26.02
CA THR A 83 -17.74 -20.17 -25.32
C THR A 83 -17.76 -20.52 -23.84
N ALA A 84 -16.63 -20.32 -23.16
CA ALA A 84 -16.57 -20.49 -21.73
C ALA A 84 -17.68 -19.65 -21.12
N ALA A 85 -18.60 -20.30 -20.41
CA ALA A 85 -19.63 -19.58 -19.70
C ALA A 85 -18.95 -18.56 -18.77
N ASP A 86 -19.43 -17.32 -18.82
CA ASP A 86 -18.99 -16.28 -17.89
C ASP A 86 -19.19 -16.78 -16.45
N LEU A 87 -18.27 -16.37 -15.58
CA LEU A 87 -18.34 -16.62 -14.16
C LEU A 87 -19.68 -16.09 -13.62
N ALA A 88 -20.46 -16.96 -12.99
CA ALA A 88 -21.79 -16.64 -12.47
C ALA A 88 -21.98 -17.22 -11.06
N GLY A 89 -23.06 -16.82 -10.39
CA GLY A 89 -23.48 -17.41 -9.12
C GLY A 89 -22.69 -16.95 -7.89
N TYR A 90 -22.04 -15.78 -7.95
CA TYR A 90 -21.40 -15.16 -6.79
C TYR A 90 -22.25 -14.06 -6.15
N ALA A 91 -22.05 -13.86 -4.84
CA ALA A 91 -22.74 -12.86 -4.03
C ALA A 91 -22.43 -11.44 -4.50
N ARG A 92 -23.44 -10.57 -4.44
CA ARG A 92 -23.39 -9.14 -4.79
C ARG A 92 -24.19 -8.38 -3.75
N ASP A 93 -23.50 -7.62 -2.90
CA ASP A 93 -24.06 -6.92 -1.75
C ASP A 93 -24.43 -5.45 -2.07
N GLY A 94 -24.37 -5.05 -3.35
CA GLY A 94 -24.74 -3.70 -3.80
C GLY A 94 -23.62 -2.67 -3.61
N HIS A 95 -22.37 -3.11 -3.55
CA HIS A 95 -21.19 -2.24 -3.52
C HIS A 95 -20.85 -1.76 -4.94
N LEU A 96 -21.70 -0.88 -5.47
CA LEU A 96 -21.58 -0.39 -6.85
C LEU A 96 -20.43 0.63 -7.01
N PRO A 97 -19.74 0.65 -8.16
CA PRO A 97 -18.67 1.60 -8.42
C PRO A 97 -19.21 3.03 -8.58
N ARG A 98 -18.43 4.01 -8.10
CA ARG A 98 -18.70 5.45 -8.21
C ARG A 98 -17.65 6.11 -9.09
N SER A 99 -18.08 7.05 -9.93
CA SER A 99 -17.14 7.84 -10.71
C SER A 99 -16.30 8.73 -9.78
N LEU A 100 -14.99 8.66 -9.94
CA LEU A 100 -14.03 9.47 -9.19
C LEU A 100 -13.29 10.42 -10.14
N PRO A 101 -12.97 11.65 -9.67
CA PRO A 101 -12.06 12.54 -10.40
C PRO A 101 -10.75 11.83 -10.72
N VAL A 102 -10.11 12.16 -11.84
CA VAL A 102 -8.87 11.49 -12.31
C VAL A 102 -7.81 11.40 -11.21
N ALA A 103 -7.57 12.48 -10.46
CA ALA A 103 -6.59 12.50 -9.38
C ALA A 103 -6.93 11.56 -8.19
N ALA A 104 -8.20 11.20 -8.02
CA ALA A 104 -8.70 10.32 -6.96
C ALA A 104 -8.80 8.84 -7.41
N GLN A 105 -8.65 8.54 -8.69
CA GLN A 105 -8.68 7.16 -9.19
C GLN A 105 -7.55 6.33 -8.56
N PRO A 106 -7.79 5.03 -8.29
CA PRO A 106 -6.89 4.18 -7.49
C PRO A 106 -5.49 4.03 -8.10
N THR A 107 -5.35 4.19 -9.41
CA THR A 107 -4.11 3.96 -10.17
C THR A 107 -3.34 5.23 -10.52
N ASN A 108 -3.77 6.40 -10.00
CA ASN A 108 -3.16 7.72 -10.27
C ASN A 108 -2.40 8.34 -9.09
N ALA A 109 -2.23 7.60 -7.99
CA ALA A 109 -1.79 8.19 -6.73
C ALA A 109 -0.29 8.45 -6.60
N GLN A 110 0.56 7.89 -7.48
CA GLN A 110 2.02 7.88 -7.30
C GLN A 110 2.73 8.14 -8.63
N PRO A 111 2.98 9.42 -8.99
CA PRO A 111 3.69 9.75 -10.22
C PRO A 111 5.17 9.31 -10.14
N ALA A 112 5.67 8.75 -11.24
CA ALA A 112 7.05 8.34 -11.39
C ALA A 112 8.03 9.54 -11.33
N PRO A 113 9.22 9.36 -10.73
CA PRO A 113 10.31 10.31 -10.89
C PRO A 113 10.90 10.24 -12.31
N LEU A 114 11.51 11.34 -12.78
CA LEU A 114 12.14 11.37 -14.09
C LEU A 114 13.32 10.37 -14.18
N VAL A 115 14.13 10.31 -13.13
CA VAL A 115 15.24 9.36 -12.99
C VAL A 115 14.76 8.23 -12.10
N ASP A 116 14.81 7.00 -12.63
CA ASP A 116 14.47 5.78 -11.92
C ASP A 116 15.73 4.92 -11.80
N PRO A 117 16.25 4.67 -10.58
CA PRO A 117 17.44 3.85 -10.38
C PRO A 117 17.14 2.34 -10.44
N GLY A 118 15.87 1.93 -10.61
CA GLY A 118 15.50 0.53 -10.68
C GLY A 118 16.04 -0.20 -11.92
N LEU A 119 15.90 -1.52 -11.92
CA LEU A 119 16.31 -2.36 -13.04
C LEU A 119 15.36 -2.22 -14.23
N HIS A 120 15.93 -1.90 -15.39
CA HIS A 120 15.25 -1.93 -16.69
C HIS A 120 16.12 -2.60 -17.74
N ASP A 121 15.48 -3.03 -18.82
CA ASP A 121 16.19 -3.42 -20.04
C ASP A 121 16.55 -2.20 -20.92
N ALA A 122 17.16 -2.46 -22.07
CA ALA A 122 17.57 -1.43 -23.02
C ALA A 122 16.41 -0.62 -23.61
N GLN A 123 15.16 -1.11 -23.49
CA GLN A 123 13.96 -0.41 -23.93
C GLN A 123 13.27 0.37 -22.79
N GLY A 124 13.87 0.40 -21.59
CA GLY A 124 13.30 1.07 -20.42
C GLY A 124 12.13 0.31 -19.79
N VAL A 125 11.94 -0.96 -20.14
CA VAL A 125 10.93 -1.82 -19.53
C VAL A 125 11.40 -2.26 -18.15
N ARG A 126 10.53 -2.18 -17.14
CA ARG A 126 10.84 -2.62 -15.78
C ARG A 126 11.10 -4.12 -15.78
N MET A 127 12.23 -4.52 -15.21
CA MET A 127 12.62 -5.92 -15.09
C MET A 127 12.76 -6.33 -13.62
N PHE A 128 12.69 -7.64 -13.38
CA PHE A 128 12.78 -8.23 -12.06
C PHE A 128 14.02 -9.13 -11.98
N SER A 129 14.95 -8.80 -11.07
CA SER A 129 16.12 -9.65 -10.81
C SER A 129 15.76 -10.68 -9.76
N PHE A 130 15.92 -11.95 -10.08
CA PHE A 130 15.60 -13.05 -9.19
C PHE A 130 16.38 -14.33 -9.54
N LEU A 131 16.98 -14.97 -8.52
CA LEU A 131 17.93 -16.10 -8.66
C LEU A 131 19.07 -15.84 -9.66
N GLY A 132 19.66 -14.65 -9.60
CA GLY A 132 20.76 -14.26 -10.50
C GLY A 132 20.36 -14.16 -11.98
N LYS A 133 19.05 -14.16 -12.27
CA LYS A 133 18.49 -13.99 -13.60
C LYS A 133 17.56 -12.78 -13.63
N VAL A 134 17.40 -12.21 -14.81
CA VAL A 134 16.47 -11.12 -15.06
C VAL A 134 15.22 -11.69 -15.74
N TRP A 135 14.05 -11.38 -15.20
CA TRP A 135 12.76 -11.87 -15.64
C TRP A 135 11.82 -10.71 -15.97
N ASP A 136 10.95 -10.92 -16.94
CA ASP A 136 9.74 -10.11 -17.05
C ASP A 136 8.81 -10.41 -15.88
N HIS A 137 8.22 -9.35 -15.32
CA HIS A 137 7.31 -9.45 -14.19
C HIS A 137 6.09 -8.56 -14.44
N PRO A 138 4.96 -9.13 -14.93
CA PRO A 138 3.77 -8.39 -15.36
C PRO A 138 3.30 -7.29 -14.38
N VAL A 139 3.20 -7.62 -13.07
CA VAL A 139 2.83 -6.63 -12.03
C VAL A 139 3.84 -5.48 -11.93
N ALA A 140 5.15 -5.74 -12.03
CA ALA A 140 6.15 -4.70 -11.86
C ALA A 140 6.15 -3.74 -13.06
N GLN A 141 5.97 -4.30 -14.26
CA GLN A 141 5.80 -3.55 -15.50
C GLN A 141 4.50 -2.73 -15.49
N ALA A 142 3.40 -3.31 -15.01
CA ALA A 142 2.12 -2.60 -14.86
C ALA A 142 2.23 -1.42 -13.89
N GLN A 143 2.78 -1.63 -12.69
CA GLN A 143 2.94 -0.58 -11.68
C GLN A 143 3.86 0.54 -12.17
N TRP A 144 4.96 0.19 -12.83
CA TRP A 144 5.84 1.19 -13.41
C TRP A 144 5.15 1.97 -14.53
N GLY A 145 4.45 1.28 -15.44
CA GLY A 145 3.66 1.94 -16.48
C GLY A 145 2.60 2.89 -15.93
N LEU A 146 1.85 2.47 -14.90
CA LEU A 146 0.83 3.30 -14.24
C LEU A 146 1.44 4.53 -13.55
N SER A 147 2.59 4.36 -12.87
CA SER A 147 3.30 5.47 -12.23
C SER A 147 3.78 6.50 -13.27
N ASN A 148 4.24 6.03 -14.43
CA ASN A 148 4.61 6.89 -15.55
C ASN A 148 3.37 7.59 -16.15
N LEU A 149 2.23 6.91 -16.31
CA LEU A 149 0.99 7.57 -16.74
C LEU A 149 0.54 8.65 -15.76
N ALA A 150 0.64 8.40 -14.46
CA ALA A 150 0.34 9.38 -13.43
C ALA A 150 1.25 10.61 -13.54
N ALA A 151 2.56 10.43 -13.76
CA ALA A 151 3.49 11.54 -14.00
C ALA A 151 3.16 12.31 -15.30
N TYR A 152 2.90 11.60 -16.40
CA TYR A 152 2.53 12.21 -17.68
C TYR A 152 1.25 13.05 -17.57
N ARG A 153 0.24 12.59 -16.82
CA ARG A 153 -0.99 13.34 -16.56
C ARG A 153 -0.74 14.68 -15.88
N ILE A 154 0.33 14.80 -15.07
CA ILE A 154 0.68 16.01 -14.32
C ILE A 154 1.48 16.99 -15.20
N ASN A 155 2.56 16.53 -15.85
CA ASN A 155 3.54 17.43 -16.48
C ASN A 155 3.62 17.31 -18.01
N ARG A 156 2.95 16.32 -18.61
CA ARG A 156 2.94 16.06 -20.06
C ARG A 156 4.31 15.76 -20.68
N ASP A 157 5.30 15.37 -19.89
CA ASP A 157 6.61 14.97 -20.40
C ASP A 157 6.53 13.60 -21.09
N GLN A 158 6.74 13.62 -22.41
CA GLN A 158 6.58 12.47 -23.31
C GLN A 158 7.40 11.24 -22.88
N ARG A 159 8.53 11.44 -22.20
CA ARG A 159 9.37 10.33 -21.71
C ARG A 159 8.61 9.39 -20.78
N PHE A 160 7.67 9.92 -19.98
CA PHE A 160 6.82 9.09 -19.13
C PHE A 160 5.83 8.29 -19.97
N LEU A 161 5.18 8.91 -20.97
CA LEU A 161 4.26 8.19 -21.84
C LEU A 161 4.97 7.07 -22.63
N ASP A 162 6.17 7.34 -23.15
CA ASP A 162 6.97 6.35 -23.89
C ASP A 162 7.34 5.15 -23.00
N ARG A 163 7.74 5.40 -21.75
CA ARG A 163 8.01 4.34 -20.76
C ARG A 163 6.76 3.54 -20.43
N ALA A 164 5.62 4.20 -20.27
CA ALA A 164 4.35 3.52 -20.02
C ALA A 164 3.96 2.61 -21.19
N ILE A 165 4.10 3.11 -22.43
CA ILE A 165 3.88 2.35 -23.67
C ILE A 165 4.84 1.16 -23.74
N ALA A 166 6.13 1.32 -23.45
CA ALA A 166 7.11 0.24 -23.50
C ALA A 166 6.75 -0.91 -22.55
N ASN A 167 6.36 -0.59 -21.31
CA ASN A 167 5.96 -1.58 -20.31
C ASN A 167 4.65 -2.30 -20.68
N ALA A 168 3.69 -1.56 -21.25
CA ALA A 168 2.44 -2.12 -21.74
C ALA A 168 2.68 -3.03 -22.97
N GLN A 169 3.47 -2.57 -23.94
CA GLN A 169 3.76 -3.30 -25.17
C GLN A 169 4.49 -4.61 -24.89
N ARG A 170 5.45 -4.62 -23.95
CA ARG A 170 6.12 -5.88 -23.53
C ARG A 170 5.13 -6.95 -23.07
N ASN A 171 4.08 -6.56 -22.35
CA ASN A 171 3.06 -7.48 -21.88
C ASN A 171 2.14 -7.94 -23.02
N VAL A 172 1.78 -7.04 -23.94
CA VAL A 172 1.05 -7.40 -25.16
C VAL A 172 1.84 -8.43 -25.97
N ASP A 173 3.14 -8.22 -26.17
CA ASP A 173 3.98 -9.10 -27.00
C ASP A 173 4.15 -10.50 -26.39
N ARG A 174 4.20 -10.59 -25.05
CA ARG A 174 4.41 -11.84 -24.31
C ARG A 174 3.12 -12.59 -23.95
N ARG A 175 1.96 -12.04 -24.26
CA ARG A 175 0.66 -12.59 -23.85
C ARG A 175 0.45 -14.02 -24.33
N VAL A 176 -0.40 -14.73 -23.61
CA VAL A 176 -0.99 -16.00 -24.02
C VAL A 176 -2.47 -15.76 -24.28
N GLU A 177 -2.89 -16.03 -25.52
CA GLU A 177 -4.31 -16.01 -25.89
C GLU A 177 -4.93 -17.37 -25.58
N SER A 178 -5.92 -17.41 -24.71
CA SER A 178 -6.64 -18.63 -24.35
C SER A 178 -8.09 -18.29 -24.04
N ARG A 179 -9.02 -19.11 -24.54
CA ARG A 179 -10.48 -18.95 -24.33
C ARG A 179 -10.98 -17.53 -24.66
N GLY A 180 -10.42 -16.92 -25.71
CA GLY A 180 -10.77 -15.56 -26.15
C GLY A 180 -10.20 -14.41 -25.30
N ALA A 181 -9.46 -14.71 -24.24
CA ALA A 181 -8.86 -13.71 -23.35
C ALA A 181 -7.34 -13.63 -23.48
N TRP A 182 -6.76 -12.54 -22.99
CA TRP A 182 -5.31 -12.34 -22.92
C TRP A 182 -4.79 -12.55 -21.49
N PHE A 183 -3.82 -13.45 -21.33
CA PHE A 183 -3.16 -13.76 -20.07
C PHE A 183 -1.67 -13.39 -20.10
N TYR A 184 -1.14 -12.88 -18.98
CA TYR A 184 0.24 -12.37 -18.91
C TYR A 184 1.13 -13.30 -18.07
N PRO A 185 2.06 -14.05 -18.69
CA PRO A 185 2.75 -15.15 -18.04
C PRO A 185 3.97 -14.71 -17.21
N TYR A 186 4.13 -15.40 -16.08
CA TYR A 186 5.35 -15.48 -15.29
C TYR A 186 6.12 -16.74 -15.68
N ASP A 187 7.38 -16.59 -16.11
CA ASP A 187 8.16 -17.66 -16.73
C ASP A 187 9.17 -18.32 -15.77
N PHE A 188 8.94 -18.17 -14.47
CA PHE A 188 9.69 -18.82 -13.39
C PHE A 188 8.73 -19.55 -12.44
N ASP A 189 9.20 -20.61 -11.79
CA ASP A 189 8.42 -21.32 -10.79
C ASP A 189 8.34 -20.49 -9.50
N LEU A 190 7.24 -20.52 -8.76
CA LEU A 190 7.10 -19.79 -7.49
C LEU A 190 6.67 -20.74 -6.37
N THR A 191 7.53 -20.91 -5.36
CA THR A 191 7.11 -21.48 -4.07
C THR A 191 6.40 -20.38 -3.31
N ARG A 192 5.32 -20.70 -2.59
CA ARG A 192 4.62 -19.72 -1.75
C ARG A 192 4.84 -19.97 -0.25
N CYS A 193 3.82 -19.87 0.59
CA CYS A 193 3.95 -20.31 1.97
C CYS A 193 4.12 -21.85 2.08
N ALA A 194 4.59 -22.30 3.25
CA ALA A 194 4.78 -23.72 3.54
C ALA A 194 3.47 -24.52 3.34
N GLY A 195 3.58 -25.70 2.71
CA GLY A 195 2.44 -26.58 2.44
C GLY A 195 1.62 -26.22 1.20
N ARG A 196 1.95 -25.14 0.48
CA ARG A 196 1.34 -24.82 -0.81
C ARG A 196 2.07 -25.51 -1.96
N PRO A 197 1.34 -25.99 -2.99
CA PRO A 197 1.98 -26.44 -4.22
C PRO A 197 2.74 -25.30 -4.91
N VAL A 198 3.86 -25.65 -5.54
CA VAL A 198 4.63 -24.73 -6.38
C VAL A 198 3.79 -24.28 -7.57
N LEU A 199 3.73 -22.98 -7.81
CA LEU A 199 3.26 -22.42 -9.07
C LEU A 199 4.31 -22.68 -10.15
N ARG A 200 4.01 -23.56 -11.10
CA ARG A 200 4.97 -23.91 -12.16
C ARG A 200 4.81 -22.99 -13.37
N ALA A 201 5.91 -22.46 -13.90
CA ALA A 201 5.93 -21.63 -15.08
C ALA A 201 5.37 -22.34 -16.34
N PRO A 202 4.60 -21.67 -17.22
CA PRO A 202 4.04 -20.36 -16.99
C PRO A 202 2.92 -20.42 -15.95
N TRP A 203 2.88 -19.45 -15.06
CA TRP A 203 1.73 -19.17 -14.21
C TRP A 203 1.24 -17.74 -14.44
N TYR A 204 0.05 -17.42 -13.95
CA TYR A 204 -0.67 -16.17 -14.22
C TYR A 204 -1.18 -15.58 -12.90
N SER A 205 -1.62 -14.32 -12.90
CA SER A 205 -2.08 -13.66 -11.66
C SER A 205 -3.25 -12.72 -11.93
N GLY A 206 -4.33 -12.83 -11.15
CA GLY A 206 -5.45 -11.88 -11.20
C GLY A 206 -5.02 -10.45 -10.89
N MET A 207 -4.03 -10.27 -10.01
CA MET A 207 -3.44 -8.95 -9.75
C MET A 207 -2.74 -8.40 -11.00
N ALA A 208 -1.96 -9.23 -11.70
CA ALA A 208 -1.33 -8.83 -12.97
C ALA A 208 -2.38 -8.44 -14.01
N GLN A 209 -3.42 -9.26 -14.18
CA GLN A 209 -4.51 -9.00 -15.12
C GLN A 209 -5.17 -7.65 -14.83
N GLY A 210 -5.55 -7.36 -13.58
CA GLY A 210 -6.21 -6.09 -13.27
C GLY A 210 -5.28 -4.87 -13.32
N GLN A 211 -4.02 -4.97 -12.88
CA GLN A 211 -3.10 -3.82 -12.99
C GLN A 211 -2.73 -3.51 -14.45
N LEU A 212 -2.58 -4.52 -15.30
CA LEU A 212 -2.40 -4.31 -16.74
C LEU A 212 -3.66 -3.78 -17.40
N LEU A 213 -4.85 -4.23 -16.97
CA LEU A 213 -6.13 -3.67 -17.42
C LEU A 213 -6.20 -2.16 -17.17
N SER A 214 -5.85 -1.70 -15.96
CA SER A 214 -5.74 -0.26 -15.65
C SER A 214 -4.73 0.46 -16.54
N LEU A 215 -3.58 -0.16 -16.83
CA LEU A 215 -2.56 0.45 -17.69
C LEU A 215 -3.07 0.61 -19.13
N PHE A 216 -3.70 -0.43 -19.69
CA PHE A 216 -4.28 -0.37 -21.03
C PHE A 216 -5.44 0.62 -21.12
N VAL A 217 -6.30 0.68 -20.10
CA VAL A 217 -7.36 1.70 -20.01
C VAL A 217 -6.75 3.10 -20.04
N GLY A 218 -5.75 3.36 -19.20
CA GLY A 218 -5.09 4.67 -19.14
C GLY A 218 -4.41 5.06 -20.46
N LEU A 219 -3.79 4.09 -21.15
CA LEU A 219 -3.20 4.32 -22.47
C LEU A 219 -4.25 4.56 -23.56
N ALA A 220 -5.36 3.82 -23.55
CA ALA A 220 -6.47 4.03 -24.47
C ALA A 220 -7.08 5.44 -24.30
N GLU A 221 -7.31 5.88 -23.06
CA GLU A 221 -7.80 7.23 -22.74
C GLU A 221 -6.83 8.33 -23.21
N LEU A 222 -5.52 8.13 -23.04
CA LEU A 222 -4.52 9.17 -23.29
C LEU A 222 -4.05 9.26 -24.75
N THR A 223 -4.04 8.13 -25.46
CA THR A 223 -3.48 8.06 -26.83
C THR A 223 -4.56 7.94 -27.90
N GLY A 224 -5.76 7.44 -27.56
CA GLY A 224 -6.80 7.12 -28.53
C GLY A 224 -6.47 5.93 -29.45
N ASP A 225 -5.32 5.27 -29.28
CA ASP A 225 -4.93 4.12 -30.11
C ASP A 225 -5.78 2.90 -29.77
N ALA A 226 -6.51 2.40 -30.78
CA ALA A 226 -7.43 1.29 -30.67
C ALA A 226 -6.77 0.00 -30.15
N LYS A 227 -5.45 -0.18 -30.33
CA LYS A 227 -4.76 -1.39 -29.83
C LYS A 227 -4.82 -1.51 -28.31
N TRP A 228 -4.80 -0.38 -27.58
CA TRP A 228 -4.89 -0.38 -26.12
C TRP A 228 -6.31 -0.68 -25.66
N ARG A 229 -7.32 -0.23 -26.43
CA ARG A 229 -8.70 -0.64 -26.19
C ARG A 229 -8.87 -2.15 -26.39
N THR A 230 -8.35 -2.69 -27.49
CA THR A 230 -8.35 -4.15 -27.74
C THR A 230 -7.63 -4.91 -26.64
N ALA A 231 -6.50 -4.40 -26.15
CA ALA A 231 -5.79 -5.00 -25.01
C ALA A 231 -6.68 -5.01 -23.77
N ALA A 232 -7.30 -3.87 -23.41
CA ALA A 232 -8.20 -3.77 -22.26
C ALA A 232 -9.38 -4.73 -22.36
N ASP A 233 -10.07 -4.79 -23.51
CA ASP A 233 -11.22 -5.68 -23.71
C ASP A 233 -10.83 -7.16 -23.52
N ASN A 234 -9.73 -7.61 -24.14
CA ASN A 234 -9.27 -8.99 -24.02
C ASN A 234 -8.68 -9.32 -22.63
N THR A 235 -8.07 -8.35 -21.95
CA THR A 235 -7.64 -8.51 -20.55
C THR A 235 -8.84 -8.62 -19.62
N PHE A 236 -9.88 -7.80 -19.79
CA PHE A 236 -11.08 -7.85 -18.96
C PHE A 236 -11.75 -9.23 -19.04
N LEU A 237 -11.86 -9.80 -20.24
CA LEU A 237 -12.38 -11.17 -20.43
C LEU A 237 -11.64 -12.20 -19.56
N SER A 238 -10.34 -12.06 -19.32
CA SER A 238 -9.59 -13.01 -18.48
C SER A 238 -10.09 -13.11 -17.03
N LEU A 239 -10.74 -12.04 -16.54
CA LEU A 239 -11.31 -11.93 -15.20
C LEU A 239 -12.77 -12.38 -15.12
N THR A 240 -13.43 -12.61 -16.27
CA THR A 240 -14.80 -13.16 -16.32
C THR A 240 -14.80 -14.67 -16.54
N LEU A 241 -13.65 -15.29 -16.83
CA LEU A 241 -13.56 -16.72 -17.09
C LEU A 241 -13.48 -17.53 -15.77
N PRO A 242 -14.23 -18.65 -15.67
CA PRO A 242 -14.08 -19.57 -14.55
C PRO A 242 -12.74 -20.28 -14.57
N ALA A 243 -12.35 -20.78 -13.39
CA ALA A 243 -11.15 -21.57 -13.20
C ALA A 243 -11.07 -22.78 -14.14
N SER A 244 -9.84 -23.15 -14.51
CA SER A 244 -9.55 -24.30 -15.37
C SER A 244 -8.33 -25.05 -14.86
N THR A 245 -8.30 -26.36 -15.11
CA THR A 245 -7.13 -27.22 -14.83
C THR A 245 -6.20 -27.35 -16.04
N THR A 246 -6.69 -27.02 -17.24
CA THR A 246 -5.97 -27.15 -18.51
C THR A 246 -5.64 -25.79 -19.14
N ALA A 247 -6.38 -24.75 -18.76
CA ALA A 247 -6.26 -23.38 -19.25
C ALA A 247 -5.74 -22.41 -18.19
N PRO A 248 -5.15 -21.26 -18.59
CA PRO A 248 -4.98 -20.11 -17.70
C PRO A 248 -6.32 -19.68 -17.07
N TRP A 249 -6.27 -19.23 -15.82
CA TRP A 249 -7.40 -18.62 -15.13
C TRP A 249 -6.94 -17.63 -14.07
N ALA A 250 -7.80 -16.67 -13.74
CA ALA A 250 -7.52 -15.62 -12.77
C ALA A 250 -8.70 -15.36 -11.81
N SER A 251 -9.82 -16.05 -11.99
CA SER A 251 -11.04 -15.82 -11.22
C SER A 251 -11.79 -17.10 -10.93
N TRP A 252 -12.45 -17.16 -9.77
CA TRP A 252 -13.27 -18.30 -9.35
C TRP A 252 -14.28 -17.89 -8.26
N VAL A 253 -15.32 -18.71 -8.06
CA VAL A 253 -16.27 -18.55 -6.95
C VAL A 253 -15.96 -19.61 -5.90
N ASP A 254 -15.80 -19.19 -4.65
CA ASP A 254 -15.54 -20.12 -3.56
C ASP A 254 -16.80 -20.90 -3.12
N PRO A 255 -16.66 -21.97 -2.31
CA PRO A 255 -17.81 -22.77 -1.89
C PRO A 255 -18.88 -22.00 -1.08
N ASN A 256 -18.56 -20.80 -0.59
CA ASN A 256 -19.52 -19.95 0.11
C ASN A 256 -20.23 -18.96 -0.84
N GLY A 257 -19.99 -19.07 -2.15
CA GLY A 257 -20.58 -18.22 -3.16
C GLY A 257 -19.89 -16.85 -3.31
N PHE A 258 -18.62 -16.70 -2.92
CA PHE A 258 -17.91 -15.42 -3.03
C PHE A 258 -16.85 -15.43 -4.13
N LEU A 259 -16.80 -14.34 -4.90
CA LEU A 259 -15.89 -14.15 -6.02
C LEU A 259 -14.46 -13.87 -5.55
N TRP A 260 -13.50 -14.63 -6.05
CA TRP A 260 -12.07 -14.35 -5.90
C TRP A 260 -11.41 -14.06 -7.23
N LEU A 261 -10.90 -12.84 -7.38
CA LEU A 261 -9.83 -12.50 -8.32
C LEU A 261 -8.50 -12.99 -7.70
N GLU A 262 -7.98 -14.10 -8.19
CA GLU A 262 -6.94 -14.88 -7.52
C GLU A 262 -5.54 -14.44 -7.95
N GLU A 263 -4.73 -13.96 -7.01
CA GLU A 263 -3.34 -13.55 -7.29
C GLU A 263 -2.46 -14.75 -7.67
N TYR A 264 -2.68 -15.91 -7.04
CA TYR A 264 -1.88 -17.12 -7.19
C TYR A 264 -2.74 -18.35 -7.55
N PRO A 265 -3.25 -18.43 -8.79
CA PRO A 265 -4.08 -19.53 -9.28
C PRO A 265 -3.28 -20.83 -9.41
N VAL A 266 -3.56 -21.81 -8.54
CA VAL A 266 -3.03 -23.19 -8.64
C VAL A 266 -4.16 -24.14 -9.04
N THR A 267 -5.17 -24.30 -8.19
CA THR A 267 -6.37 -25.10 -8.44
C THR A 267 -7.52 -24.49 -7.64
N ALA A 268 -8.69 -24.32 -8.26
CA ALA A 268 -9.86 -23.75 -7.60
C ALA A 268 -10.30 -24.59 -6.39
N GLY A 269 -10.84 -23.93 -5.35
CA GLY A 269 -11.40 -24.59 -4.16
C GLY A 269 -10.37 -25.06 -3.14
N THR A 270 -9.30 -25.73 -3.58
CA THR A 270 -8.38 -26.44 -2.68
C THR A 270 -7.08 -25.67 -2.40
N THR A 271 -6.53 -24.96 -3.40
CA THR A 271 -5.15 -24.44 -3.33
C THR A 271 -4.97 -22.96 -3.68
N GLY A 272 -6.04 -22.24 -4.07
CA GLY A 272 -6.06 -20.77 -4.14
C GLY A 272 -5.64 -20.15 -2.81
N GLU A 273 -4.76 -19.15 -2.87
CA GLU A 273 -4.25 -18.50 -1.67
C GLU A 273 -5.25 -17.49 -1.12
N ARG A 274 -6.05 -16.86 -1.98
CA ARG A 274 -6.98 -15.77 -1.63
C ARG A 274 -6.22 -14.65 -0.93
N VAL A 275 -5.24 -14.11 -1.64
CA VAL A 275 -4.45 -12.96 -1.21
C VAL A 275 -5.32 -11.70 -1.29
N LEU A 276 -5.43 -10.97 -0.17
CA LEU A 276 -6.34 -9.83 -0.11
C LEU A 276 -5.87 -8.68 -0.99
N ASN A 277 -4.58 -8.36 -0.95
CA ASN A 277 -4.07 -7.20 -1.67
C ASN A 277 -4.20 -7.39 -3.20
N GLY A 278 -3.81 -8.54 -3.75
CA GLY A 278 -3.92 -8.83 -5.17
C GLY A 278 -5.36 -8.89 -5.65
N HIS A 279 -6.27 -9.41 -4.82
CA HIS A 279 -7.71 -9.37 -5.09
C HIS A 279 -8.22 -7.92 -5.28
N ILE A 280 -7.87 -7.02 -4.36
CA ILE A 280 -8.33 -5.63 -4.43
C ILE A 280 -7.63 -4.86 -5.56
N PHE A 281 -6.35 -5.12 -5.83
CA PHE A 281 -5.68 -4.54 -7.00
C PHE A 281 -6.29 -5.02 -8.32
N ALA A 282 -6.72 -6.28 -8.40
CA ALA A 282 -7.45 -6.78 -9.56
C ALA A 282 -8.79 -6.05 -9.75
N LEU A 283 -9.52 -5.83 -8.64
CA LEU A 283 -10.76 -5.06 -8.60
C LEU A 283 -10.57 -3.62 -9.11
N TYR A 284 -9.43 -2.97 -8.85
CA TYR A 284 -9.14 -1.64 -9.41
C TYR A 284 -9.07 -1.64 -10.95
N GLY A 285 -8.54 -2.70 -11.55
CA GLY A 285 -8.57 -2.88 -13.01
C GLY A 285 -9.99 -2.97 -13.55
N VAL A 286 -10.85 -3.75 -12.88
CA VAL A 286 -12.27 -3.90 -13.24
C VAL A 286 -12.98 -2.55 -13.16
N TYR A 287 -12.70 -1.77 -12.12
CA TYR A 287 -13.22 -0.41 -11.97
C TYR A 287 -12.78 0.51 -13.12
N ASP A 288 -11.50 0.51 -13.47
CA ASP A 288 -10.98 1.35 -14.56
C ASP A 288 -11.61 0.94 -15.91
N TYR A 289 -11.81 -0.35 -16.15
CA TYR A 289 -12.50 -0.83 -17.35
C TYR A 289 -13.97 -0.42 -17.39
N TRP A 290 -14.70 -0.51 -16.26
CA TRP A 290 -16.05 0.03 -16.16
C TRP A 290 -16.10 1.52 -16.51
N ARG A 291 -15.16 2.33 -16.01
CA ARG A 291 -15.11 3.76 -16.36
C ARG A 291 -14.92 4.02 -17.85
N LEU A 292 -14.14 3.18 -18.53
CA LEU A 292 -13.87 3.31 -19.96
C LEU A 292 -15.07 2.88 -20.83
N THR A 293 -15.85 1.90 -20.37
CA THR A 293 -16.77 1.15 -21.24
C THR A 293 -18.24 1.19 -20.82
N ALA A 294 -18.52 1.50 -19.55
CA ALA A 294 -19.81 1.30 -18.91
C ALA A 294 -20.36 -0.14 -19.02
N ASP A 295 -19.48 -1.15 -19.15
CA ASP A 295 -19.88 -2.56 -19.25
C ASP A 295 -20.50 -3.08 -17.94
N ASP A 296 -21.74 -3.55 -17.99
CA ASP A 296 -22.47 -4.08 -16.83
C ASP A 296 -21.81 -5.33 -16.22
N ARG A 297 -21.05 -6.10 -17.02
CA ARG A 297 -20.27 -7.23 -16.51
C ARG A 297 -19.18 -6.74 -15.55
N ALA A 298 -18.59 -5.58 -15.83
CA ALA A 298 -17.59 -4.97 -14.97
C ALA A 298 -18.21 -4.47 -13.66
N VAL A 299 -19.44 -3.92 -13.70
CA VAL A 299 -20.21 -3.57 -12.50
C VAL A 299 -20.48 -4.81 -11.65
N ALA A 300 -20.95 -5.90 -12.26
CA ALA A 300 -21.25 -7.14 -11.56
C ALA A 300 -19.98 -7.75 -10.92
N LEU A 301 -18.87 -7.79 -11.65
CA LEU A 301 -17.59 -8.33 -11.15
C LEU A 301 -17.00 -7.45 -10.04
N PHE A 302 -17.10 -6.13 -10.15
CA PHE A 302 -16.68 -5.18 -9.12
C PHE A 302 -17.47 -5.36 -7.82
N ASP A 303 -18.80 -5.42 -7.89
CA ASP A 303 -19.65 -5.64 -6.71
C ASP A 303 -19.35 -7.01 -6.08
N GLY A 304 -19.19 -8.05 -6.90
CA GLY A 304 -18.84 -9.39 -6.40
C GLY A 304 -17.52 -9.40 -5.63
N ALA A 305 -16.48 -8.75 -6.16
CA ALA A 305 -15.18 -8.66 -5.52
C ALA A 305 -15.25 -7.82 -4.23
N ALA A 306 -15.95 -6.68 -4.25
CA ALA A 306 -16.16 -5.86 -3.06
C ALA A 306 -16.95 -6.62 -1.96
N SER A 307 -17.94 -7.43 -2.35
CA SER A 307 -18.71 -8.30 -1.46
C SER A 307 -17.84 -9.37 -0.80
N THR A 308 -16.87 -9.93 -1.52
CA THR A 308 -15.84 -10.84 -0.97
C THR A 308 -14.99 -10.15 0.09
N VAL A 309 -14.54 -8.90 -0.17
CA VAL A 309 -13.81 -8.09 0.82
C VAL A 309 -14.69 -7.88 2.07
N ARG A 310 -15.96 -7.52 1.89
CA ARG A 310 -16.94 -7.37 2.99
C ARG A 310 -17.03 -8.64 3.84
N ARG A 311 -17.10 -9.81 3.19
CA ARG A 311 -17.25 -11.10 3.87
C ARG A 311 -16.02 -11.51 4.68
N TYR A 312 -14.83 -11.39 4.09
CA TYR A 312 -13.64 -12.07 4.61
C TYR A 312 -12.69 -11.19 5.41
N VAL A 313 -12.65 -9.87 5.19
CA VAL A 313 -11.79 -8.95 5.97
C VAL A 313 -11.97 -9.10 7.48
N PRO A 314 -13.19 -9.02 8.05
CA PRO A 314 -13.35 -9.08 9.50
C PRO A 314 -13.07 -10.45 10.11
N THR A 315 -13.21 -11.54 9.34
CA THR A 315 -13.20 -12.92 9.86
C THR A 315 -11.91 -13.67 9.62
N HIS A 316 -11.19 -13.38 8.52
CA HIS A 316 -9.99 -14.14 8.12
C HIS A 316 -8.73 -13.29 8.01
N PHE A 317 -8.86 -12.01 7.67
CA PHE A 317 -7.70 -11.13 7.50
C PHE A 317 -7.39 -10.31 8.74
N ARG A 318 -8.40 -9.79 9.43
CA ARG A 318 -8.20 -8.96 10.62
C ARG A 318 -7.66 -9.80 11.78
N VAL A 319 -6.54 -9.37 12.35
CA VAL A 319 -6.02 -9.88 13.62
C VAL A 319 -6.12 -8.78 14.66
N THR A 320 -6.99 -8.97 15.64
CA THR A 320 -7.26 -7.92 16.63
C THR A 320 -5.97 -7.56 17.39
N ARG A 321 -5.66 -6.27 17.47
CA ARG A 321 -4.43 -5.71 18.07
C ARG A 321 -3.14 -6.22 17.42
N TRP A 322 -3.15 -6.59 16.15
CA TRP A 322 -1.94 -6.90 15.38
C TRP A 322 -2.11 -6.64 13.88
N ALA A 323 -1.06 -6.89 13.10
CA ALA A 323 -1.14 -6.79 11.65
C ALA A 323 -2.07 -7.86 11.08
N SER A 324 -2.75 -7.52 9.99
CA SER A 324 -3.64 -8.43 9.26
C SER A 324 -2.87 -9.54 8.58
N ASN A 325 -3.51 -10.70 8.42
CA ASN A 325 -3.01 -11.78 7.57
C ASN A 325 -2.89 -11.32 6.11
N TYR A 326 -1.89 -11.85 5.42
CA TYR A 326 -1.66 -11.60 3.99
C TYR A 326 -2.74 -12.26 3.10
N SER A 327 -2.99 -13.54 3.34
CA SER A 327 -3.93 -14.36 2.59
C SER A 327 -4.76 -15.26 3.51
N MET A 328 -5.88 -15.81 3.02
CA MET A 328 -6.63 -16.82 3.79
C MET A 328 -5.91 -18.17 3.77
N GLY A 329 -5.26 -18.48 2.65
CA GLY A 329 -4.60 -19.76 2.43
C GLY A 329 -3.27 -19.89 3.18
N CYS A 330 -2.62 -18.76 3.45
CA CYS A 330 -1.39 -18.64 4.20
C CYS A 330 -1.59 -17.57 5.26
N ALA A 331 -2.39 -17.87 6.29
CA ALA A 331 -2.73 -16.91 7.33
C ALA A 331 -1.51 -16.56 8.19
N GLN A 332 -0.69 -15.62 7.71
CA GLN A 332 0.45 -15.05 8.40
C GLN A 332 0.29 -13.52 8.47
N PRO A 333 0.32 -12.91 9.66
CA PRO A 333 0.33 -11.46 9.81
C PRO A 333 1.54 -10.84 9.11
N HIS A 334 1.31 -9.77 8.35
CA HIS A 334 2.38 -9.10 7.59
C HIS A 334 2.29 -7.57 7.78
N LEU A 335 3.34 -6.97 8.34
CA LEU A 335 3.31 -5.56 8.80
C LEU A 335 3.12 -4.57 7.65
N LYS A 336 3.87 -4.79 6.56
CA LYS A 336 3.80 -4.00 5.33
C LYS A 336 2.46 -4.09 4.62
N TYR A 337 1.99 -5.31 4.31
CA TYR A 337 0.68 -5.49 3.67
C TYR A 337 -0.49 -5.04 4.54
N HIS A 338 -0.35 -5.01 5.87
CA HIS A 338 -1.38 -4.43 6.72
C HIS A 338 -1.66 -2.96 6.39
N GLN A 339 -0.63 -2.18 6.08
CA GLN A 339 -0.82 -0.78 5.65
C GLN A 339 -1.48 -0.71 4.27
N ILE A 340 -1.15 -1.64 3.38
CA ILE A 340 -1.79 -1.76 2.07
C ILE A 340 -3.27 -2.10 2.23
N HIS A 341 -3.62 -3.12 3.02
CA HIS A 341 -5.00 -3.50 3.30
C HIS A 341 -5.80 -2.34 3.90
N THR A 342 -5.17 -1.57 4.80
CA THR A 342 -5.78 -0.37 5.38
C THR A 342 -6.08 0.68 4.31
N ALA A 343 -5.11 1.01 3.46
CA ALA A 343 -5.27 1.98 2.38
C ALA A 343 -6.26 1.51 1.31
N GLN A 344 -6.26 0.23 0.98
CA GLN A 344 -7.17 -0.39 0.03
C GLN A 344 -8.63 -0.32 0.52
N ASN A 345 -8.88 -0.55 1.81
CA ASN A 345 -10.21 -0.39 2.38
C ASN A 345 -10.68 1.09 2.38
N LEU A 346 -9.78 2.07 2.59
CA LEU A 346 -10.14 3.48 2.40
C LEU A 346 -10.47 3.79 0.94
N LYS A 347 -9.71 3.22 -0.01
CA LYS A 347 -9.97 3.42 -1.43
C LYS A 347 -11.27 2.76 -1.88
N LEU A 348 -11.59 1.57 -1.39
CA LEU A 348 -12.90 0.93 -1.62
C LEU A 348 -14.03 1.77 -1.05
N TYR A 349 -13.85 2.40 0.12
CA TYR A 349 -14.84 3.37 0.63
C TYR A 349 -15.05 4.51 -0.35
N GLU A 350 -13.99 5.11 -0.88
CA GLU A 350 -14.10 6.21 -1.85
C GLU A 350 -14.77 5.76 -3.15
N MET A 351 -14.47 4.56 -3.63
CA MET A 351 -15.00 4.01 -4.88
C MET A 351 -16.45 3.51 -4.76
N THR A 352 -16.96 3.23 -3.56
CA THR A 352 -18.31 2.63 -3.37
C THR A 352 -19.25 3.49 -2.54
N TRP A 353 -18.68 4.40 -1.73
CA TRP A 353 -19.32 5.13 -0.63
C TRP A 353 -19.89 4.22 0.47
N SER A 354 -19.49 2.95 0.51
CA SER A 354 -19.91 2.00 1.56
C SER A 354 -19.10 2.21 2.83
N ALA A 355 -19.73 2.76 3.87
CA ALA A 355 -19.12 3.02 5.18
C ALA A 355 -18.48 1.79 5.84
N THR A 356 -18.88 0.59 5.40
CA THR A 356 -18.26 -0.68 5.81
C THR A 356 -16.75 -0.67 5.59
N PHE A 357 -16.28 -0.25 4.41
CA PHE A 357 -14.84 -0.28 4.11
C PHE A 357 -14.06 0.79 4.88
N ALA A 358 -14.64 1.98 5.10
CA ALA A 358 -14.02 2.98 5.97
C ALA A 358 -13.91 2.49 7.42
N THR A 359 -14.89 1.71 7.88
CA THR A 359 -14.87 1.06 9.19
C THR A 359 -13.78 0.00 9.27
N TYR A 360 -13.59 -0.82 8.22
CA TYR A 360 -12.50 -1.80 8.19
C TYR A 360 -11.14 -1.14 8.19
N ALA A 361 -10.92 -0.10 7.38
CA ALA A 361 -9.69 0.68 7.43
C ALA A 361 -9.42 1.22 8.84
N TYR A 362 -10.44 1.82 9.48
CA TYR A 362 -10.32 2.30 10.86
C TYR A 362 -9.90 1.19 11.84
N LEU A 363 -10.55 0.03 11.78
CA LEU A 363 -10.25 -1.11 12.64
C LEU A 363 -8.83 -1.63 12.41
N LEU A 364 -8.42 -1.82 11.16
CA LEU A 364 -7.07 -2.24 10.79
C LEU A 364 -6.03 -1.25 11.34
N ARG A 365 -6.15 0.05 11.06
CA ARG A 365 -5.25 1.07 11.64
C ARG A 365 -5.19 1.02 13.16
N SER A 366 -6.31 0.77 13.83
CA SER A 366 -6.35 0.65 15.30
C SER A 366 -5.62 -0.61 15.79
N ASP A 367 -5.71 -1.71 15.04
CA ASP A 367 -5.04 -2.97 15.34
C ASP A 367 -3.52 -2.82 15.16
N TYR A 368 -3.03 -2.24 14.07
CA TYR A 368 -1.61 -1.92 13.88
C TYR A 368 -1.40 -0.61 13.07
N PRO A 369 -1.13 0.52 13.75
CA PRO A 369 -0.99 1.81 13.06
C PRO A 369 0.28 1.86 12.20
N ALA A 370 0.27 2.68 11.15
CA ALA A 370 1.47 2.97 10.36
C ALA A 370 2.62 3.42 11.30
N PRO A 371 3.76 2.71 11.30
CA PRO A 371 4.74 2.87 12.36
C PRO A 371 5.65 4.07 12.17
N ALA A 372 5.95 4.45 10.93
CA ALA A 372 6.82 5.58 10.63
C ALA A 372 6.14 6.90 11.03
N VAL A 373 6.81 7.66 11.90
CA VAL A 373 6.43 9.02 12.27
C VAL A 373 7.70 9.86 12.35
N SER A 374 7.56 11.18 12.35
CA SER A 374 8.66 12.06 12.75
C SER A 374 8.08 13.13 13.65
N GLY A 375 8.71 13.38 14.79
CA GLY A 375 8.21 14.40 15.71
C GLY A 375 8.87 14.39 17.07
N THR A 376 8.31 15.22 17.94
CA THR A 376 8.76 15.38 19.33
C THR A 376 7.79 14.68 20.26
N ILE A 377 8.30 13.81 21.11
CA ILE A 377 7.60 13.29 22.28
C ILE A 377 7.73 14.30 23.41
N SER A 378 6.61 14.77 23.92
CA SER A 378 6.55 15.54 25.17
C SER A 378 6.47 14.59 26.35
N PHE A 379 7.41 14.71 27.29
CA PHE A 379 7.45 14.03 28.58
C PHE A 379 6.99 14.97 29.68
N SER A 380 6.11 14.51 30.56
CA SER A 380 5.82 15.19 31.83
C SER A 380 7.02 15.13 32.78
N ALA A 381 6.98 15.87 33.88
CA ALA A 381 7.85 15.56 35.02
C ALA A 381 7.47 14.16 35.57
N GLY A 382 8.43 13.47 36.17
CA GLY A 382 8.23 12.14 36.75
C GLY A 382 9.24 11.11 36.29
N THR A 383 8.92 9.84 36.55
CA THR A 383 9.75 8.69 36.19
C THR A 383 9.22 8.03 34.93
N HIS A 384 10.09 7.81 33.95
CA HIS A 384 9.79 7.17 32.69
C HIS A 384 10.71 5.98 32.48
N VAL A 385 10.14 4.87 31.99
CA VAL A 385 10.91 3.67 31.68
C VAL A 385 10.85 3.43 30.18
N GLY A 386 12.02 3.34 29.56
CA GLY A 386 12.20 2.86 28.20
C GLY A 386 12.55 1.38 28.22
N TYR A 387 12.11 0.65 27.20
CA TYR A 387 12.28 -0.79 27.06
C TYR A 387 12.96 -1.15 25.74
N LYS A 388 13.64 -2.28 25.72
CA LYS A 388 13.97 -3.03 24.51
C LYS A 388 13.16 -4.32 24.53
N PHE A 389 12.74 -4.76 23.36
CA PHE A 389 11.90 -5.94 23.21
C PHE A 389 12.52 -6.90 22.20
N SER A 390 12.34 -8.20 22.43
CA SER A 390 12.57 -9.22 21.41
C SER A 390 11.46 -9.18 20.35
N SER A 391 11.60 -10.00 19.31
CA SER A 391 10.56 -10.25 18.32
C SER A 391 9.27 -10.83 18.95
N SER A 392 9.35 -11.68 19.96
CA SER A 392 8.16 -12.15 20.71
C SER A 392 7.53 -11.07 21.61
N GLY A 393 8.09 -9.86 21.59
CA GLY A 393 7.74 -8.76 22.45
C GLY A 393 8.38 -8.86 23.85
N ALA A 394 9.05 -9.95 24.23
CA ALA A 394 9.63 -10.09 25.58
C ALA A 394 10.60 -8.95 25.90
N ILE A 395 10.59 -8.45 27.14
CA ILE A 395 11.51 -7.37 27.55
C ILE A 395 12.93 -7.94 27.58
N THR A 396 13.83 -7.35 26.80
CA THR A 396 15.25 -7.72 26.73
C THR A 396 16.16 -6.67 27.37
N GLY A 397 15.60 -5.50 27.67
CA GLY A 397 16.31 -4.45 28.39
C GLY A 397 15.36 -3.36 28.86
N GLN A 398 15.77 -2.63 29.89
CA GLN A 398 15.03 -1.50 30.41
C GLN A 398 15.97 -0.39 30.86
N LYS A 399 15.50 0.84 30.83
CA LYS A 399 16.23 2.01 31.32
C LYS A 399 15.26 3.01 31.93
N THR A 400 15.60 3.50 33.11
CA THR A 400 14.79 4.48 33.85
C THR A 400 15.38 5.88 33.66
N LEU A 401 14.50 6.85 33.41
CA LEU A 401 14.80 8.27 33.34
C LEU A 401 13.88 9.03 34.30
N LYS A 402 14.46 9.78 35.23
CA LYS A 402 13.72 10.67 36.13
C LYS A 402 13.86 12.11 35.66
N LEU A 403 12.74 12.79 35.46
CA LEU A 403 12.67 14.18 35.02
C LEU A 403 12.06 15.04 36.13
N THR A 404 12.77 16.09 36.55
CA THR A 404 12.29 17.06 37.55
C THR A 404 11.31 18.08 36.97
N ARG A 405 11.30 18.24 35.64
CA ARG A 405 10.39 19.09 34.88
C ARG A 405 10.03 18.42 33.55
N ALA A 406 8.97 18.89 32.89
CA ALA A 406 8.63 18.43 31.55
C ALA A 406 9.81 18.62 30.58
N SER A 407 9.94 17.72 29.61
CA SER A 407 11.03 17.72 28.63
C SER A 407 10.57 17.14 27.29
N GLY A 408 11.39 17.27 26.25
CA GLY A 408 11.13 16.72 24.92
C GLY A 408 12.21 15.73 24.48
N ALA A 409 11.83 14.74 23.67
CA ALA A 409 12.77 13.91 22.92
C ALA A 409 12.24 13.65 21.51
N LEU A 410 13.12 13.36 20.57
CA LEU A 410 12.75 13.04 19.20
C LEU A 410 12.35 11.58 19.05
N THR A 411 11.45 11.33 18.10
CA THR A 411 11.05 9.99 17.68
C THR A 411 10.97 9.89 16.16
N ASN A 412 11.23 8.70 15.66
CA ASN A 412 11.03 8.31 14.27
C ASN A 412 10.04 7.14 14.11
N LEU A 413 9.47 6.63 15.20
CA LEU A 413 8.66 5.40 15.20
C LEU A 413 7.57 5.45 16.29
N ARG A 414 6.33 5.15 15.90
CA ARG A 414 5.17 4.90 16.77
C ARG A 414 4.60 3.53 16.41
N THR A 415 5.02 2.49 17.11
CA THR A 415 4.69 1.10 16.73
C THR A 415 3.95 0.36 17.83
N ARG A 416 3.16 -0.65 17.44
CA ARG A 416 2.63 -1.63 18.38
C ARG A 416 3.67 -2.70 18.65
N VAL A 417 3.88 -2.99 19.92
CA VAL A 417 4.73 -4.11 20.35
C VAL A 417 3.86 -5.35 20.57
N LEU A 418 4.31 -6.53 20.11
CA LEU A 418 3.54 -7.76 20.21
C LEU A 418 3.15 -8.08 21.66
N GLY A 419 1.86 -8.41 21.86
CA GLY A 419 1.28 -8.66 23.18
C GLY A 419 1.21 -7.43 24.10
N ARG A 420 1.48 -6.23 23.58
CA ARG A 420 1.59 -4.98 24.35
C ARG A 420 0.85 -3.81 23.65
N GLY A 421 1.06 -2.61 24.19
CA GLY A 421 0.52 -1.36 23.69
C GLY A 421 1.32 -0.72 22.54
N ILE A 422 1.07 0.57 22.34
CA ILE A 422 1.81 1.41 21.41
C ILE A 422 3.01 2.03 22.13
N TYR A 423 4.15 2.10 21.45
CA TYR A 423 5.40 2.65 21.96
C TYR A 423 6.01 3.63 20.96
N TYR A 424 6.78 4.58 21.47
CA TYR A 424 7.61 5.49 20.68
C TYR A 424 9.07 5.09 20.78
N GLN A 425 9.78 5.01 19.65
CA GLN A 425 11.24 4.86 19.68
C GLN A 425 11.87 6.22 19.94
N ILE A 426 12.67 6.33 20.98
CA ILE A 426 13.37 7.57 21.30
C ILE A 426 14.73 7.60 20.60
N THR A 427 15.02 8.68 19.87
CA THR A 427 16.25 8.79 19.05
C THR A 427 17.32 9.68 19.68
N ASN A 428 17.01 10.43 20.74
CA ASN A 428 17.98 11.27 21.44
C ASN A 428 17.74 11.32 22.97
N GLY A 429 18.70 11.90 23.70
CA GLY A 429 18.60 12.10 25.14
C GLY A 429 18.74 10.82 25.98
N GLY A 430 18.27 10.87 27.23
CA GLY A 430 18.53 9.83 28.23
C GLY A 430 17.95 8.44 27.91
N LEU A 431 16.92 8.37 27.06
CA LEU A 431 16.27 7.12 26.62
C LEU A 431 16.55 6.79 25.14
N ALA A 432 17.56 7.41 24.51
CA ALA A 432 17.94 7.11 23.13
C ALA A 432 18.15 5.60 22.91
N GLY A 433 17.53 5.05 21.86
CA GLY A 433 17.55 3.62 21.53
C GLY A 433 16.58 2.74 22.32
N TYR A 434 15.69 3.33 23.13
CA TYR A 434 14.64 2.61 23.86
C TYR A 434 13.24 2.98 23.35
N LEU A 435 12.32 2.02 23.45
CA LEU A 435 10.89 2.19 23.21
C LEU A 435 10.19 2.62 24.51
N VAL A 436 9.47 3.74 24.48
CA VAL A 436 8.69 4.22 25.64
C VAL A 436 7.19 4.05 25.39
N PRO A 437 6.40 3.58 26.37
CA PRO A 437 4.98 3.34 26.15
C PRO A 437 4.23 4.67 25.96
N GLU A 438 3.39 4.74 24.93
CA GLU A 438 2.45 5.86 24.71
C GLU A 438 1.51 5.95 25.92
N ALA A 439 1.44 7.13 26.55
CA ALA A 439 0.56 7.37 27.67
C ALA A 439 0.14 8.84 27.71
N TYR A 440 -1.14 9.09 27.42
CA TYR A 440 -1.69 10.43 27.44
C TYR A 440 -1.44 11.13 28.79
N GLY A 441 -1.06 12.41 28.74
CA GLY A 441 -0.70 13.21 29.91
C GLY A 441 0.72 12.98 30.45
N GLN A 442 1.41 11.91 30.05
CA GLN A 442 2.78 11.62 30.51
C GLN A 442 3.80 11.63 29.37
N ARG A 443 3.48 10.96 28.26
CA ARG A 443 4.36 10.76 27.09
C ARG A 443 3.49 10.77 25.85
N ILE A 444 3.52 11.87 25.12
CA ILE A 444 2.68 12.06 23.94
C ILE A 444 3.51 12.52 22.75
N LEU A 445 3.22 11.97 21.57
CA LEU A 445 3.69 12.55 20.32
C LEU A 445 2.95 13.85 20.05
N LEU A 446 3.69 14.95 19.96
CA LEU A 446 3.15 16.26 19.59
C LEU A 446 2.84 16.32 18.10
N GLY A 447 1.77 17.03 17.77
CA GLY A 447 1.27 17.18 16.41
C GLY A 447 0.33 16.05 16.00
N LYS A 448 0.13 15.91 14.69
CA LYS A 448 -0.79 14.96 14.07
C LYS A 448 -0.05 13.73 13.56
N ALA A 449 -0.55 12.55 13.89
CA ALA A 449 -0.04 11.27 13.42
C ALA A 449 -1.16 10.32 12.96
N VAL A 450 -0.81 9.42 12.04
CA VAL A 450 -1.64 8.29 11.57
C VAL A 450 -3.04 8.75 11.11
N GLU A 451 -3.10 9.78 10.25
CA GLU A 451 -4.35 10.36 9.76
C GLU A 451 -5.07 9.43 8.74
N HIS A 452 -6.37 9.24 8.92
CA HIS A 452 -7.29 8.68 7.93
C HIS A 452 -8.20 9.78 7.44
N ARG A 453 -8.17 10.02 6.13
CA ARG A 453 -9.09 10.92 5.44
C ARG A 453 -10.24 10.12 4.86
N TYR A 454 -11.42 10.71 4.89
CA TYR A 454 -12.64 10.12 4.37
C TYR A 454 -13.14 10.97 3.20
N GLN A 455 -13.24 10.33 2.04
CA GLN A 455 -13.86 10.90 0.85
C GLN A 455 -14.89 9.89 0.34
N PRO A 456 -16.18 10.22 0.27
CA PRO A 456 -16.82 11.43 0.79
C PRO A 456 -16.66 11.56 2.31
N THR A 457 -17.02 12.71 2.88
CA THR A 457 -16.98 12.89 4.33
C THR A 457 -17.95 11.91 5.02
N ARG A 458 -17.52 11.34 6.14
CA ARG A 458 -18.39 10.54 7.03
C ARG A 458 -19.25 11.42 7.92
N THR A 459 -20.05 10.83 8.78
CA THR A 459 -20.84 11.56 9.77
C THR A 459 -20.26 11.36 11.16
N LEU A 460 -19.99 12.46 11.88
CA LEU A 460 -19.70 12.46 13.31
C LEU A 460 -20.98 12.83 14.06
N SER A 461 -21.44 11.94 14.92
CA SER A 461 -22.59 12.11 15.80
C SER A 461 -22.15 12.55 17.20
N PHE A 462 -22.93 13.45 17.77
CA PHE A 462 -22.78 14.03 19.10
C PHE A 462 -24.01 13.66 19.91
N GLN A 463 -23.83 13.08 21.09
CA GLN A 463 -24.88 12.99 22.11
C GLN A 463 -25.01 14.34 22.85
N PRO A 464 -26.13 14.60 23.54
CA PRO A 464 -26.23 15.76 24.42
C PRO A 464 -25.05 15.82 25.38
N GLY A 465 -24.40 16.98 25.48
CA GLY A 465 -23.16 17.10 26.22
C GLY A 465 -22.32 18.29 25.80
N THR A 466 -21.21 18.48 26.51
CA THR A 466 -20.26 19.56 26.25
C THR A 466 -18.98 19.00 25.65
N TYR A 467 -18.59 19.52 24.50
CA TYR A 467 -17.40 19.08 23.77
C TYR A 467 -16.44 20.26 23.62
N THR A 468 -15.13 19.98 23.64
CA THR A 468 -14.10 21.00 23.43
C THR A 468 -13.21 20.55 22.27
N GLY A 469 -13.19 21.35 21.21
CA GLY A 469 -12.26 21.21 20.10
C GLY A 469 -11.03 22.11 20.29
N TYR A 470 -9.92 21.73 19.69
CA TYR A 470 -8.65 22.44 19.77
C TYR A 470 -8.07 22.68 18.37
N ALA A 471 -7.54 23.88 18.16
CA ALA A 471 -6.70 24.20 17.02
C ALA A 471 -5.24 24.00 17.42
N TYR A 472 -4.44 23.50 16.48
CA TYR A 472 -3.03 23.19 16.70
C TYR A 472 -2.17 23.84 15.61
N ASP A 473 -0.98 24.31 15.97
CA ASP A 473 0.06 24.61 15.00
C ASP A 473 0.75 23.33 14.48
N SER A 474 1.70 23.48 13.56
CA SER A 474 2.47 22.35 13.00
C SER A 474 3.34 21.63 14.03
N LYS A 475 3.62 22.24 15.19
CA LYS A 475 4.39 21.66 16.29
C LYS A 475 3.50 20.99 17.33
N GLY A 476 2.18 21.02 17.16
CA GLY A 476 1.21 20.49 18.12
C GLY A 476 0.96 21.43 19.30
N THR A 477 1.39 22.68 19.26
CA THR A 477 0.99 23.68 20.26
C THR A 477 -0.48 24.03 20.05
N VAL A 478 -1.26 24.07 21.13
CA VAL A 478 -2.65 24.52 21.08
C VAL A 478 -2.67 26.02 20.80
N THR A 479 -3.24 26.42 19.67
CA THR A 479 -3.37 27.83 19.26
C THR A 479 -4.76 28.40 19.52
N GLY A 480 -5.73 27.54 19.82
CA GLY A 480 -7.08 27.95 20.17
C GLY A 480 -7.90 26.78 20.71
N SER A 481 -8.96 27.10 21.43
CA SER A 481 -9.96 26.13 21.86
C SER A 481 -11.37 26.65 21.55
N LYS A 482 -12.30 25.73 21.36
CA LYS A 482 -13.72 26.04 21.20
C LYS A 482 -14.53 25.02 21.97
N LYS A 483 -15.40 25.50 22.86
CA LYS A 483 -16.25 24.66 23.72
C LYS A 483 -17.71 24.93 23.41
N LEU A 484 -18.47 23.91 23.04
CA LEU A 484 -19.91 24.01 22.77
C LEU A 484 -20.68 22.94 23.54
N THR A 485 -21.89 23.30 23.96
CA THR A 485 -22.83 22.41 24.62
C THR A 485 -24.00 22.13 23.68
N PHE A 486 -24.28 20.85 23.43
CA PHE A 486 -25.45 20.41 22.70
C PHE A 486 -26.50 19.93 23.68
N SER A 487 -27.69 20.52 23.65
CA SER A 487 -28.84 20.11 24.47
C SER A 487 -29.57 18.88 23.91
N ALA A 488 -29.33 18.56 22.63
CA ALA A 488 -29.89 17.42 21.92
C ALA A 488 -28.79 16.72 21.11
N ALA A 489 -29.09 15.52 20.58
CA ALA A 489 -28.19 14.86 19.66
C ALA A 489 -27.98 15.71 18.39
N SER A 490 -26.76 15.72 17.85
CA SER A 490 -26.38 16.51 16.68
C SER A 490 -25.43 15.73 15.79
N ILE A 491 -25.22 16.19 14.55
CA ILE A 491 -24.27 15.60 13.61
C ILE A 491 -23.39 16.68 12.96
N ALA A 492 -22.22 16.29 12.48
CA ALA A 492 -21.34 17.11 11.65
C ALA A 492 -20.61 16.24 10.61
N PRO A 493 -20.25 16.78 9.43
CA PRO A 493 -19.45 16.04 8.46
C PRO A 493 -18.03 15.84 9.00
N LEU A 494 -17.54 14.60 8.93
CA LEU A 494 -16.25 14.12 9.39
C LEU A 494 -15.33 13.90 8.17
N GLY A 495 -14.34 14.78 8.01
CA GLY A 495 -13.35 14.67 6.94
C GLY A 495 -12.19 13.76 7.26
N ALA A 496 -11.80 13.67 8.54
CA ALA A 496 -10.67 12.84 8.95
C ALA A 496 -10.70 12.43 10.42
N THR A 497 -9.93 11.39 10.73
CA THR A 497 -9.54 11.03 12.10
C THR A 497 -8.04 10.88 12.19
N ALA A 498 -7.42 11.36 13.28
CA ALA A 498 -5.99 11.24 13.51
C ALA A 498 -5.68 11.13 15.00
N TRP A 499 -4.47 10.68 15.35
CA TRP A 499 -3.95 10.89 16.70
C TRP A 499 -3.30 12.28 16.75
N VAL A 500 -3.90 13.20 17.50
CA VAL A 500 -3.41 14.56 17.69
C VAL A 500 -3.00 14.72 19.15
N ASN A 501 -1.74 15.07 19.40
CA ASN A 501 -1.17 15.17 20.75
C ASN A 501 -1.47 13.93 21.64
N GLY A 502 -1.31 12.74 21.05
CA GLY A 502 -1.55 11.46 21.74
C GLY A 502 -3.01 11.06 21.95
N ARG A 503 -3.99 11.77 21.37
CA ARG A 503 -5.42 11.40 21.43
C ARG A 503 -6.02 11.21 20.04
N LEU A 504 -6.78 10.13 19.86
CA LEU A 504 -7.68 10.01 18.72
C LEU A 504 -8.58 11.25 18.70
N SER A 505 -8.63 11.93 17.57
CA SER A 505 -9.35 13.17 17.37
C SER A 505 -10.05 13.19 16.01
N TYR A 506 -11.13 13.95 15.93
CA TYR A 506 -12.02 14.06 14.78
C TYR A 506 -11.86 15.43 14.12
N GLN A 507 -11.70 15.46 12.80
CA GLN A 507 -11.73 16.68 12.02
C GLN A 507 -13.11 16.84 11.38
N VAL A 508 -13.88 17.81 11.87
CA VAL A 508 -15.09 18.22 11.16
C VAL A 508 -14.74 19.14 9.99
N THR A 509 -15.52 19.07 8.93
CA THR A 509 -15.30 19.83 7.68
C THR A 509 -16.31 20.94 7.45
N ALA A 510 -17.33 21.07 8.30
CA ALA A 510 -18.28 22.18 8.30
C ALA A 510 -18.85 22.41 9.70
N GLY A 511 -19.48 23.58 9.88
CA GLY A 511 -20.16 23.95 11.13
C GLY A 511 -19.22 24.54 12.18
N ALA A 512 -19.70 24.57 13.43
CA ALA A 512 -19.11 25.40 14.48
C ALA A 512 -17.68 24.99 14.89
N TYR A 513 -17.29 23.73 14.67
CA TYR A 513 -15.94 23.22 14.96
C TYR A 513 -14.99 23.26 13.75
N LEU A 514 -15.35 23.91 12.64
CA LEU A 514 -14.43 24.08 11.51
C LEU A 514 -13.11 24.71 11.96
N GLY A 515 -11.99 24.08 11.60
CA GLY A 515 -10.64 24.48 12.02
C GLY A 515 -10.18 23.90 13.38
N TYR A 516 -11.04 23.15 14.07
CA TYR A 516 -10.72 22.51 15.35
C TYR A 516 -10.78 20.99 15.23
N TRP A 517 -9.85 20.31 15.89
CA TRP A 517 -9.90 18.87 16.11
C TRP A 517 -10.61 18.59 17.43
N LEU A 518 -11.58 17.67 17.40
CA LEU A 518 -12.34 17.22 18.56
C LEU A 518 -11.69 15.95 19.12
N PRO A 519 -11.02 15.97 20.28
CA PRO A 519 -10.51 14.76 20.89
C PRO A 519 -11.65 13.82 21.23
N HIS A 520 -11.42 12.51 21.05
CA HIS A 520 -12.40 11.50 21.39
C HIS A 520 -12.75 11.58 22.89
N THR A 521 -14.06 11.59 23.14
CA THR A 521 -14.71 11.53 24.44
C THR A 521 -16.00 10.73 24.29
N THR A 522 -16.52 10.22 25.41
CA THR A 522 -17.86 9.65 25.47
C THR A 522 -18.88 10.61 24.86
N GLY A 523 -19.82 10.09 24.07
CA GLY A 523 -20.83 10.88 23.36
C GLY A 523 -20.47 11.22 21.91
N LEU A 524 -19.22 11.02 21.47
CA LEU A 524 -18.83 11.10 20.06
C LEU A 524 -18.76 9.72 19.42
N ALA A 525 -19.42 9.55 18.28
CA ALA A 525 -19.35 8.34 17.46
C ALA A 525 -19.38 8.74 15.98
N PHE A 526 -18.73 7.97 15.11
CA PHE A 526 -18.79 8.24 13.67
C PHE A 526 -19.30 7.01 12.91
N THR A 527 -20.11 7.28 11.89
CA THR A 527 -20.75 6.26 11.05
C THR A 527 -20.38 6.41 9.58
#